data_AF-A0A9D9KXF5-F1
#
_entry.id   AF-A0A9D9KXF5-F1
#
_cell.length_a   1.000
_cell.length_b   1.000
_cell.length_c   1.000
_cell.angle_alpha   90.00
_cell.angle_beta   90.00
_cell.angle_gamma   90.00
#
_symmetry.space_group_name_H-M   'P 1'
#
loop_
_entity.id
_entity.type
_entity.pdbx_description
1 polymer ?
#
loop_
_entity_poly.entity_id
_entity_poly.type
_entity_poly.pdbx_seq_one_letter_code
_entity_poly.pdbx_strand_id
1 'polypeptide(L)'
;MKKMIAVMSGLAMIMTVSSTVYADFGFATEPDEVAAVVQAYIDEKLPGKAVIEISEAGEVIVKINKTSFLNPNQQVNILTENLRSYLLSNDADYSIVRVVYDEEATQPAEPTGPEEPAEPEEPAEPEEPAEPEEPTEPEKPAELVDPEKPEEPEKPTESTEPVEPENPAEPAKTIKPGDLDSSGTIDVTDLTEVSLALLGDRNLTDDQLKAADVDGDGTLSLADLAKLRQYLSKKIDSLD
;
A
#
# COMPACT_ATOMS: atom_id res chain seq x y z
N MET A 1 -33.46 -6.04 -51.06
CA MET A 1 -32.43 -5.07 -50.65
C MET A 1 -32.59 -4.76 -49.17
N LYS A 2 -31.75 -5.32 -48.31
CA LYS A 2 -31.11 -4.67 -47.14
C LYS A 2 -30.23 -5.72 -46.43
N LYS A 3 -28.96 -5.35 -46.30
CA LYS A 3 -27.81 -6.12 -45.81
C LYS A 3 -27.99 -6.40 -44.31
N MET A 4 -27.79 -7.64 -43.85
CA MET A 4 -26.61 -8.10 -43.08
C MET A 4 -25.98 -7.02 -42.18
N ILE A 5 -25.99 -7.27 -40.86
CA ILE A 5 -24.78 -7.45 -40.03
C ILE A 5 -25.20 -8.37 -38.88
N ALA A 6 -24.51 -9.51 -38.79
CA ALA A 6 -24.52 -10.42 -37.67
C ALA A 6 -23.52 -9.92 -36.62
N VAL A 7 -23.88 -9.94 -35.35
CA VAL A 7 -22.93 -9.92 -34.23
C VAL A 7 -23.28 -11.13 -33.38
N MET A 8 -22.55 -12.21 -33.62
CA MET A 8 -22.61 -13.47 -32.89
C MET A 8 -21.18 -13.94 -32.73
N SER A 9 -20.87 -14.41 -31.51
CA SER A 9 -19.61 -15.03 -31.07
C SER A 9 -18.42 -14.07 -30.93
N GLY A 10 -17.66 -14.10 -29.85
CA GLY A 10 -17.68 -15.05 -28.74
C GLY A 10 -16.25 -15.22 -28.21
N LEU A 11 -16.20 -15.80 -27.02
CA LEU A 11 -15.10 -16.56 -26.48
C LEU A 11 -13.96 -15.76 -25.83
N ALA A 12 -13.94 -15.86 -24.50
CA ALA A 12 -12.77 -15.69 -23.66
C ALA A 12 -11.58 -16.46 -24.23
N MET A 13 -10.45 -15.79 -24.40
CA MET A 13 -9.18 -16.44 -24.64
C MET A 13 -8.37 -16.38 -23.35
N ILE A 14 -8.51 -17.42 -22.54
CA ILE A 14 -7.54 -17.77 -21.51
C ILE A 14 -6.26 -18.12 -22.26
N MET A 15 -5.28 -17.23 -22.31
CA MET A 15 -3.93 -17.59 -22.69
C MET A 15 -3.17 -18.00 -21.43
N THR A 16 -3.23 -19.28 -21.10
CA THR A 16 -2.11 -19.93 -20.42
C THR A 16 -0.92 -19.92 -21.38
N VAL A 17 0.10 -19.13 -21.06
CA VAL A 17 1.44 -19.35 -21.61
C VAL A 17 2.35 -19.89 -20.51
N SER A 18 2.85 -21.09 -20.79
CA SER A 18 3.71 -21.90 -19.97
C SER A 18 4.93 -21.16 -19.45
N SER A 19 5.30 -21.48 -18.21
CA SER A 19 6.64 -21.27 -17.68
C SER A 19 7.67 -21.89 -18.63
N THR A 20 8.51 -21.06 -19.26
CA THR A 20 9.85 -21.45 -19.67
C THR A 20 10.76 -20.23 -19.61
N VAL A 21 11.77 -20.36 -18.76
CA VAL A 21 12.87 -19.45 -18.47
C VAL A 21 13.48 -18.82 -19.73
N TYR A 22 13.52 -17.48 -19.78
CA TYR A 22 14.65 -16.74 -20.34
C TYR A 22 14.95 -15.56 -19.41
N ALA A 23 16.00 -15.74 -18.61
CA ALA A 23 16.76 -14.63 -18.09
C ALA A 23 17.58 -14.08 -19.27
N ASP A 24 17.09 -13.04 -19.92
CA ASP A 24 17.90 -12.12 -20.70
C ASP A 24 17.71 -10.76 -20.03
N PHE A 25 18.80 -10.11 -19.61
CA PHE A 25 18.74 -8.73 -19.10
C PHE A 25 18.45 -7.81 -20.29
N GLY A 26 17.24 -7.89 -20.82
CA GLY A 26 16.78 -7.21 -22.01
C GLY A 26 15.84 -6.11 -21.57
N PHE A 27 16.31 -4.87 -21.70
CA PHE A 27 15.52 -3.66 -21.53
C PHE A 27 14.15 -3.82 -22.23
N ALA A 28 13.05 -3.79 -21.47
CA ALA A 28 11.70 -3.95 -21.98
C ALA A 28 11.38 -2.82 -22.96
N THR A 29 11.24 -3.16 -24.23
CA THR A 29 11.03 -2.21 -25.34
C THR A 29 9.78 -2.53 -26.15
N GLU A 30 9.28 -3.76 -26.04
CA GLU A 30 8.02 -4.15 -26.67
C GLU A 30 6.84 -3.54 -25.89
N PRO A 31 5.79 -3.02 -26.56
CA PRO A 31 4.68 -2.36 -25.90
C PRO A 31 4.00 -3.20 -24.83
N ASP A 32 3.86 -4.52 -25.04
CA ASP A 32 3.25 -5.44 -24.06
C ASP A 32 4.10 -5.61 -22.80
N GLU A 33 5.43 -5.65 -22.94
CA GLU A 33 6.36 -5.77 -21.81
C GLU A 33 6.38 -4.48 -20.99
N VAL A 34 6.46 -3.33 -21.67
CA VAL A 34 6.39 -2.01 -21.02
C VAL A 34 5.04 -1.82 -20.34
N ALA A 35 3.94 -2.19 -20.99
CA ALA A 35 2.61 -2.12 -20.40
C ALA A 35 2.49 -2.99 -19.14
N ALA A 36 3.10 -4.17 -19.09
CA ALA A 36 3.10 -5.01 -17.89
C ALA A 36 3.84 -4.33 -16.72
N VAL A 37 4.98 -3.68 -16.97
CA VAL A 37 5.71 -2.93 -15.93
C VAL A 37 4.90 -1.71 -15.47
N VAL A 38 4.26 -0.98 -16.40
CA VAL A 38 3.36 0.13 -16.06
C VAL A 38 2.15 -0.34 -15.24
N GLN A 39 1.58 -1.52 -15.57
CA GLN A 39 0.45 -2.09 -14.85
C GLN A 39 0.81 -2.39 -13.39
N ALA A 40 2.00 -2.97 -13.15
CA ALA A 40 2.48 -3.20 -11.79
C ALA A 40 2.58 -1.91 -10.96
N TYR A 41 3.06 -0.82 -11.57
CA TYR A 41 3.06 0.50 -10.91
C TYR A 41 1.65 0.99 -10.59
N ILE A 42 0.71 0.85 -11.54
CA ILE A 42 -0.68 1.29 -11.36
C ILE A 42 -1.37 0.50 -10.26
N ASP A 43 -1.21 -0.81 -10.22
CA ASP A 43 -1.85 -1.66 -9.22
C ASP A 43 -1.35 -1.34 -7.81
N GLU A 44 -0.05 -1.03 -7.67
CA GLU A 44 0.55 -0.68 -6.38
C GLU A 44 0.24 0.76 -5.95
N LYS A 45 0.30 1.73 -6.86
CA LYS A 45 0.29 3.18 -6.52
C LYS A 45 -1.01 3.89 -6.89
N LEU A 46 -1.78 3.37 -7.84
CA LEU A 46 -2.98 4.00 -8.40
C LEU A 46 -4.15 2.99 -8.59
N PRO A 47 -4.51 2.19 -7.58
CA PRO A 47 -5.54 1.15 -7.73
C PRO A 47 -6.88 1.77 -8.14
N GLY A 48 -7.45 1.27 -9.25
CA GLY A 48 -8.73 1.74 -9.79
C GLY A 48 -8.74 3.15 -10.40
N LYS A 49 -7.59 3.85 -10.41
CA LYS A 49 -7.47 5.26 -10.80
C LYS A 49 -6.84 5.50 -12.16
N ALA A 50 -6.29 4.45 -12.76
CA ALA A 50 -5.66 4.50 -14.06
C ALA A 50 -6.00 3.26 -14.89
N VAL A 51 -6.04 3.44 -16.21
CA VAL A 51 -6.25 2.39 -17.21
C VAL A 51 -5.15 2.47 -18.26
N ILE A 52 -4.68 1.33 -18.74
CA ILE A 52 -3.68 1.24 -19.81
C ILE A 52 -4.35 0.84 -21.12
N GLU A 53 -3.99 1.53 -22.20
CA GLU A 53 -4.34 1.15 -23.57
C GLU A 53 -3.08 1.15 -24.43
N ILE A 54 -2.88 0.12 -25.25
CA ILE A 54 -1.81 0.09 -26.25
C ILE A 54 -2.39 0.55 -27.59
N SER A 55 -1.82 1.60 -28.17
CA SER A 55 -2.27 2.12 -29.46
C SER A 55 -1.81 1.23 -30.62
N GLU A 56 -2.46 1.33 -31.78
CA GLU A 56 -2.03 0.64 -33.01
C GLU A 56 -0.60 1.02 -33.45
N ALA A 57 -0.08 2.17 -32.98
CA ALA A 57 1.27 2.62 -33.24
C ALA A 57 2.31 2.08 -32.24
N GLY A 58 1.88 1.29 -31.25
CA GLY A 58 2.75 0.75 -30.20
C GLY A 58 3.02 1.72 -29.04
N GLU A 59 2.23 2.78 -28.88
CA GLU A 59 2.32 3.64 -27.69
C GLU A 59 1.52 3.05 -26.54
N VAL A 60 2.11 3.02 -25.34
CA VAL A 60 1.44 2.67 -24.08
C VAL A 60 0.80 3.94 -23.50
N ILE A 61 -0.52 4.04 -23.62
CA ILE A 61 -1.29 5.19 -23.16
C ILE A 61 -1.84 4.89 -21.76
N VAL A 62 -1.41 5.69 -20.78
CA VAL A 62 -1.92 5.64 -19.41
C VAL A 62 -2.97 6.73 -19.23
N LYS A 63 -4.23 6.33 -19.10
CA LYS A 63 -5.35 7.23 -18.85
C LYS A 63 -5.59 7.32 -17.35
N ILE A 64 -5.56 8.54 -16.81
CA ILE A 64 -5.87 8.80 -15.40
C ILE A 64 -7.12 9.66 -15.27
N ASN A 65 -7.95 9.31 -14.29
CA ASN A 65 -9.07 10.14 -13.87
C ASN A 65 -8.67 11.07 -12.72
N LYS A 66 -9.64 11.72 -12.06
CA LYS A 66 -9.37 12.60 -10.92
C LYS A 66 -8.81 11.79 -9.73
N THR A 67 -7.48 11.71 -9.66
CA THR A 67 -6.77 10.95 -8.62
C THR A 67 -6.51 11.77 -7.35
N SER A 68 -6.58 13.10 -7.46
CA SER A 68 -6.29 14.07 -6.39
C SER A 68 -7.00 15.42 -6.59
N PHE A 69 -6.79 16.37 -5.68
CA PHE A 69 -7.28 17.76 -5.79
C PHE A 69 -6.46 18.63 -6.76
N LEU A 70 -5.37 18.11 -7.31
CA LEU A 70 -4.52 18.83 -8.26
C LEU A 70 -5.23 19.02 -9.60
N ASN A 71 -4.86 20.04 -10.36
CA ASN A 71 -5.42 20.22 -11.69
C ASN A 71 -4.92 19.12 -12.67
N PRO A 72 -5.65 18.81 -13.76
CA PRO A 72 -5.31 17.71 -14.67
C PRO A 72 -3.86 17.74 -15.18
N ASN A 73 -3.35 18.92 -15.56
CA ASN A 73 -1.98 19.05 -16.06
C ASN A 73 -0.93 18.75 -14.98
N GLN A 74 -1.18 19.17 -13.73
CA GLN A 74 -0.31 18.83 -12.61
C GLN A 74 -0.30 17.33 -12.32
N GLN A 75 -1.47 16.67 -12.37
CA GLN A 75 -1.59 15.23 -12.17
C GLN A 75 -0.82 14.46 -13.25
N VAL A 76 -1.01 14.82 -14.53
CA VAL A 76 -0.30 14.21 -15.66
C VAL A 76 1.20 14.39 -15.50
N ASN A 77 1.68 15.59 -15.19
CA ASN A 77 3.12 15.85 -15.04
C ASN A 77 3.75 15.05 -13.89
N ILE A 78 3.09 14.97 -12.74
CA ILE A 78 3.61 14.22 -11.59
C ILE A 78 3.68 12.72 -11.93
N LEU A 79 2.61 12.16 -12.49
CA LEU A 79 2.61 10.75 -12.86
C LEU A 79 3.63 10.43 -13.96
N THR A 80 3.80 11.34 -14.92
CA THR A 80 4.82 11.26 -15.97
C THR A 80 6.22 11.09 -15.38
N GLU A 81 6.60 11.94 -14.41
CA GLU A 81 7.93 11.86 -13.78
C GLU A 81 8.09 10.61 -12.90
N ASN A 82 7.02 10.20 -12.19
CA ASN A 82 7.05 8.99 -11.38
C ASN A 82 7.20 7.73 -12.24
N LEU A 83 6.41 7.60 -13.31
CA LEU A 83 6.51 6.49 -14.26
C LEU A 83 7.85 6.48 -14.95
N ARG A 84 8.38 7.64 -15.35
CA ARG A 84 9.72 7.74 -15.93
C ARG A 84 10.78 7.16 -14.99
N SER A 85 10.76 7.57 -13.72
CA SER A 85 11.71 7.10 -12.71
C SER A 85 11.57 5.59 -12.46
N TYR A 86 10.33 5.12 -12.34
CA TYR A 86 10.01 3.71 -12.10
C TYR A 86 10.39 2.80 -13.28
N LEU A 87 10.08 3.20 -14.50
CA LEU A 87 10.40 2.42 -15.69
C LEU A 87 11.91 2.34 -15.92
N LEU A 88 12.64 3.45 -15.71
CA LEU A 88 14.10 3.44 -15.75
C LEU A 88 14.74 2.53 -14.69
N SER A 89 14.14 2.41 -13.50
CA SER A 89 14.65 1.49 -12.47
C SER A 89 14.30 0.03 -12.72
N ASN A 90 13.32 -0.25 -13.58
CA ASN A 90 12.87 -1.59 -13.96
C ASN A 90 13.27 -1.96 -15.40
N ASP A 91 14.29 -1.29 -15.94
CA ASP A 91 14.82 -1.52 -17.29
C ASP A 91 13.73 -1.50 -18.38
N ALA A 92 12.81 -0.53 -18.34
CA ALA A 92 11.71 -0.40 -19.30
C ALA A 92 11.74 0.92 -20.08
N ASP A 93 11.34 0.86 -21.35
CA ASP A 93 11.35 2.01 -22.26
C ASP A 93 10.20 2.98 -21.97
N TYR A 94 10.55 4.11 -21.36
CA TYR A 94 9.62 5.21 -21.13
C TYR A 94 9.22 5.96 -22.42
N SER A 95 10.03 5.91 -23.48
CA SER A 95 9.82 6.75 -24.67
C SER A 95 8.53 6.44 -25.42
N ILE A 96 8.00 5.22 -25.26
CA ILE A 96 6.74 4.78 -25.83
C ILE A 96 5.53 5.00 -24.89
N VAL A 97 5.75 5.57 -23.70
CA VAL A 97 4.70 5.78 -22.70
C VAL A 97 4.16 7.20 -22.79
N ARG A 98 2.83 7.33 -22.84
CA ARG A 98 2.14 8.61 -22.83
C ARG A 98 1.06 8.65 -21.76
N VAL A 99 1.15 9.63 -20.87
CA VAL A 99 0.13 9.84 -19.83
C VAL A 99 -0.88 10.88 -20.30
N VAL A 100 -2.17 10.58 -20.16
CA VAL A 100 -3.27 11.48 -20.51
C VAL A 100 -4.32 11.51 -19.41
N TYR A 101 -5.01 12.64 -19.28
CA TYR A 101 -6.13 12.78 -18.36
C TYR A 101 -7.45 12.49 -19.08
N ASP A 102 -8.27 11.62 -18.50
CA ASP A 102 -9.58 11.23 -18.99
C ASP A 102 -10.53 11.03 -17.79
N GLU A 103 -11.55 11.89 -17.66
CA GLU A 103 -12.46 11.86 -16.51
C GLU A 103 -13.30 10.58 -16.45
N GLU A 104 -13.51 9.93 -17.59
CA GLU A 104 -14.32 8.72 -17.73
C GLU A 104 -13.46 7.44 -17.62
N ALA A 105 -12.14 7.57 -17.46
CA ALA A 105 -11.24 6.43 -17.29
C ALA A 105 -11.39 5.82 -15.88
N THR A 106 -12.36 4.92 -15.72
CA THR A 106 -12.46 4.04 -14.55
C THR A 106 -12.13 2.61 -14.97
N GLN A 107 -11.33 1.91 -14.18
CA GLN A 107 -11.21 0.46 -14.36
C GLN A 107 -12.62 -0.16 -14.28
N PRO A 108 -12.97 -1.15 -15.13
CA PRO A 108 -14.18 -1.91 -14.94
C PRO A 108 -14.22 -2.40 -13.49
N ALA A 109 -15.37 -2.24 -12.82
CA ALA A 109 -15.54 -2.81 -11.48
C ALA A 109 -15.12 -4.28 -11.52
N GLU A 110 -14.33 -4.72 -10.53
CA GLU A 110 -14.06 -6.14 -10.36
C GLU A 110 -15.40 -6.88 -10.48
N PRO A 111 -15.50 -7.96 -11.27
CA PRO A 111 -16.72 -8.74 -11.28
C PRO A 111 -16.99 -9.14 -9.84
N THR A 112 -18.15 -8.75 -9.32
CA THR A 112 -18.62 -9.26 -8.03
C THR A 112 -18.48 -10.77 -8.12
N GLY A 113 -17.63 -11.33 -7.24
CA GLY A 113 -17.39 -12.77 -7.21
C GLY A 113 -18.72 -13.52 -7.26
N PRO A 114 -18.76 -14.72 -7.87
CA PRO A 114 -19.97 -15.53 -7.85
C PRO A 114 -20.50 -15.60 -6.42
N GLU A 115 -21.82 -15.43 -6.24
CA GLU A 115 -22.45 -15.60 -4.93
C GLU A 115 -21.95 -16.92 -4.31
N GLU A 116 -21.63 -16.88 -3.01
CA GLU A 116 -21.21 -18.08 -2.28
C GLU A 116 -22.22 -19.20 -2.57
N PRO A 117 -21.75 -20.37 -3.04
CA PRO A 117 -22.65 -21.51 -3.20
C PRO A 117 -23.28 -21.80 -1.85
N ALA A 118 -24.58 -22.05 -1.84
CA ALA A 118 -25.30 -22.45 -0.63
C ALA A 118 -24.54 -23.59 0.06
N GLU A 119 -24.40 -23.50 1.39
CA GLU A 119 -23.75 -24.54 2.18
C GLU A 119 -24.34 -25.92 1.81
N PRO A 120 -23.49 -26.91 1.49
CA PRO A 120 -23.97 -28.25 1.23
C PRO A 120 -24.68 -28.79 2.48
N GLU A 121 -25.82 -29.45 2.29
CA GLU A 121 -26.49 -30.16 3.38
C GLU A 121 -25.51 -31.14 4.05
N GLU A 122 -25.56 -31.22 5.38
CA GLU A 122 -24.70 -32.14 6.13
C GLU A 122 -24.85 -33.57 5.58
N PRO A 123 -23.73 -34.25 5.25
CA PRO A 123 -23.79 -35.64 4.82
C PRO A 123 -24.36 -36.49 5.95
N ALA A 124 -25.21 -37.46 5.59
CA ALA A 124 -25.72 -38.44 6.55
C ALA A 124 -24.55 -39.15 7.26
N GLU A 125 -24.70 -39.37 8.58
CA GLU A 125 -23.69 -40.05 9.38
C GLU A 125 -23.33 -41.41 8.75
N PRO A 126 -22.03 -41.73 8.62
CA PRO A 126 -21.60 -43.01 8.10
C PRO A 126 -22.00 -44.14 9.06
N GLU A 127 -22.39 -45.29 8.51
CA GLU A 127 -22.63 -46.49 9.31
C GLU A 127 -21.36 -46.91 10.06
N GLU A 128 -21.52 -47.38 11.31
CA GLU A 128 -20.40 -47.80 12.15
C GLU A 128 -19.58 -48.91 11.46
N PRO A 129 -18.24 -48.77 11.41
CA PRO A 129 -17.39 -49.81 10.86
C PRO A 129 -17.42 -51.07 11.74
N ALA A 130 -17.34 -52.24 11.09
CA ALA A 130 -17.21 -53.51 11.80
C ALA A 130 -15.95 -53.54 12.68
N GLU A 131 -16.07 -54.16 13.86
CA GLU A 131 -14.96 -54.27 14.81
C GLU A 131 -13.74 -54.97 14.18
N PRO A 132 -12.53 -54.42 14.36
CA PRO A 132 -11.32 -55.05 13.87
C PRO A 132 -10.98 -56.32 14.66
N GLU A 133 -10.36 -57.31 13.99
CA GLU A 133 -9.84 -58.51 14.64
C GLU A 133 -8.73 -58.17 15.65
N GLU A 134 -8.67 -58.93 16.74
CA GLU A 134 -7.71 -58.70 17.83
C GLU A 134 -6.24 -58.82 17.34
N PRO A 135 -5.38 -57.86 17.71
CA PRO A 135 -3.96 -57.93 17.38
C PRO A 135 -3.26 -59.02 18.21
N THR A 136 -2.21 -59.61 17.63
CA THR A 136 -1.31 -60.54 18.34
C THR A 136 -0.43 -59.78 19.33
N GLU A 137 -0.21 -60.37 20.51
CA GLU A 137 0.57 -59.76 21.59
C GLU A 137 2.02 -59.46 21.17
N PRO A 138 2.54 -58.26 21.46
CA PRO A 138 3.94 -57.93 21.23
C PRO A 138 4.86 -58.56 22.28
N GLU A 139 6.10 -58.90 21.88
CA GLU A 139 7.14 -59.37 22.80
C GLU A 139 7.55 -58.29 23.81
N LYS A 140 7.92 -58.74 25.02
CA LYS A 140 8.28 -57.86 26.15
C LYS A 140 9.56 -57.06 25.87
N PRO A 141 9.56 -55.73 26.12
CA PRO A 141 10.79 -54.94 26.09
C PRO A 141 11.76 -55.33 27.21
N ALA A 142 13.06 -55.17 26.96
CA ALA A 142 14.09 -55.25 28.00
C ALA A 142 14.00 -54.05 28.97
N GLU A 143 14.32 -54.29 30.25
CA GLU A 143 14.29 -53.30 31.32
C GLU A 143 15.18 -52.08 31.01
N LEU A 144 14.57 -50.89 31.08
CA LEU A 144 15.27 -49.61 31.05
C LEU A 144 15.76 -49.26 32.45
N VAL A 145 16.96 -48.67 32.53
CA VAL A 145 17.57 -48.19 33.77
C VAL A 145 16.87 -46.89 34.20
N ASP A 146 16.48 -46.79 35.47
CA ASP A 146 15.82 -45.61 36.05
C ASP A 146 16.67 -44.33 35.87
N PRO A 147 16.08 -43.22 35.41
CA PRO A 147 16.75 -41.93 35.40
C PRO A 147 16.82 -41.35 36.82
N GLU A 148 17.94 -40.69 37.15
CA GLU A 148 18.10 -39.97 38.41
C GLU A 148 17.11 -38.79 38.51
N LYS A 149 16.62 -38.58 39.73
CA LYS A 149 15.64 -37.54 40.09
C LYS A 149 16.24 -36.14 39.88
N PRO A 150 15.58 -35.23 39.14
CA PRO A 150 16.03 -33.85 39.03
C PRO A 150 15.81 -33.08 40.35
N GLU A 151 16.74 -32.17 40.67
CA GLU A 151 16.62 -31.24 41.79
C GLU A 151 15.52 -30.20 41.55
N GLU A 152 14.84 -29.79 42.62
CA GLU A 152 13.75 -28.80 42.58
C GLU A 152 14.27 -27.40 42.20
N PRO A 153 13.54 -26.64 41.38
CA PRO A 153 13.91 -25.26 41.06
C PRO A 153 13.65 -24.32 42.25
N GLU A 154 14.56 -23.37 42.46
CA GLU A 154 14.40 -22.30 43.44
C GLU A 154 13.24 -21.35 43.09
N LYS A 155 12.57 -20.85 44.13
CA LYS A 155 11.43 -19.95 44.08
C LYS A 155 11.83 -18.59 43.45
N PRO A 156 11.04 -18.02 42.52
CA PRO A 156 11.30 -16.67 42.03
C PRO A 156 11.05 -15.64 43.12
N THR A 157 11.96 -14.67 43.22
CA THR A 157 11.86 -13.48 44.08
C THR A 157 10.76 -12.54 43.61
N GLU A 158 10.04 -11.95 44.56
CA GLU A 158 8.94 -11.00 44.33
C GLU A 158 9.38 -9.80 43.49
N SER A 159 8.58 -9.47 42.47
CA SER A 159 8.73 -8.24 41.69
C SER A 159 8.18 -7.07 42.52
N THR A 160 8.98 -6.01 42.60
CA THR A 160 8.74 -4.79 43.38
C THR A 160 7.48 -4.02 42.96
N GLU A 161 6.88 -3.32 43.94
CA GLU A 161 5.70 -2.46 43.83
C GLU A 161 5.79 -1.39 42.71
N PRO A 162 4.65 -0.94 42.14
CA PRO A 162 4.62 0.19 41.20
C PRO A 162 4.98 1.52 41.89
N VAL A 163 5.67 2.37 41.13
CA VAL A 163 6.23 3.68 41.55
C VAL A 163 5.12 4.73 41.71
N GLU A 164 5.31 5.63 42.68
CA GLU A 164 4.48 6.80 43.06
C GLU A 164 4.11 7.78 41.91
N PRO A 165 3.07 8.63 42.09
CA PRO A 165 2.46 9.44 41.03
C PRO A 165 3.34 10.61 40.52
N GLU A 166 2.92 11.11 39.36
CA GLU A 166 3.60 12.03 38.45
C GLU A 166 4.10 13.36 39.08
N ASN A 167 5.28 13.77 38.63
CA ASN A 167 5.86 15.10 38.87
C ASN A 167 4.94 16.21 38.33
N PRO A 168 4.89 17.40 38.97
CA PRO A 168 4.15 18.54 38.45
C PRO A 168 4.66 18.95 37.07
N ALA A 169 3.72 19.33 36.20
CA ALA A 169 3.97 19.74 34.82
C ALA A 169 5.13 20.73 34.72
N GLU A 170 6.10 20.40 33.86
CA GLU A 170 7.13 21.32 33.40
C GLU A 170 6.49 22.60 32.84
N PRO A 171 7.17 23.76 32.93
CA PRO A 171 6.68 24.99 32.34
C PRO A 171 6.35 24.76 30.86
N ALA A 172 5.15 25.16 30.44
CA ALA A 172 4.67 24.99 29.08
C ALA A 172 5.75 25.44 28.07
N LYS A 173 6.26 24.50 27.28
CA LYS A 173 7.08 24.82 26.12
C LYS A 173 6.26 25.77 25.26
N THR A 174 6.85 26.91 24.91
CA THR A 174 6.22 27.87 24.03
C THR A 174 6.25 27.29 22.62
N ILE A 175 5.12 26.73 22.20
CA ILE A 175 4.95 26.20 20.84
C ILE A 175 4.83 27.40 19.90
N LYS A 176 5.78 27.54 18.99
CA LYS A 176 5.74 28.57 17.96
C LYS A 176 5.10 27.97 16.69
N PRO A 177 4.02 28.55 16.17
CA PRO A 177 3.41 28.07 14.92
C PRO A 177 4.45 28.07 13.78
N GLY A 178 4.55 26.94 13.09
CA GLY A 178 5.44 26.69 11.97
C GLY A 178 6.84 26.21 12.33
N ASP A 179 7.20 26.10 13.61
CA ASP A 179 8.52 25.64 14.10
C ASP A 179 8.37 24.27 14.78
N LEU A 180 8.56 23.20 14.01
CA LEU A 180 8.29 21.82 14.43
C LEU A 180 9.47 21.21 15.20
N ASP A 181 10.69 21.68 14.95
CA ASP A 181 11.89 21.21 15.62
C ASP A 181 12.32 22.07 16.82
N SER A 182 11.57 23.16 17.08
CA SER A 182 11.87 24.13 18.14
C SER A 182 13.25 24.78 17.97
N SER A 183 13.74 24.89 16.73
CA SER A 183 15.01 25.57 16.40
C SER A 183 14.91 27.09 16.61
N GLY A 184 13.70 27.63 16.71
CA GLY A 184 13.41 29.06 16.81
C GLY A 184 13.25 29.74 15.45
N THR A 185 13.56 29.04 14.36
CA THR A 185 13.42 29.50 12.98
C THR A 185 12.41 28.66 12.24
N ILE A 186 11.71 29.27 11.27
CA ILE A 186 10.78 28.55 10.41
C ILE A 186 11.47 28.43 9.06
N ASP A 187 11.82 27.21 8.66
CA ASP A 187 12.56 26.94 7.43
C ASP A 187 11.98 25.75 6.63
N VAL A 188 12.72 25.31 5.60
CA VAL A 188 12.27 24.24 4.70
C VAL A 188 12.27 22.87 5.37
N THR A 189 12.97 22.72 6.49
CA THR A 189 12.98 21.51 7.32
C THR A 189 11.61 21.31 7.93
N ASP A 190 11.04 22.36 8.55
CA ASP A 190 9.66 22.35 9.08
C ASP A 190 8.64 21.99 8.00
N LEU A 191 8.79 22.60 6.81
CA LEU A 191 7.94 22.31 5.66
C LEU A 191 8.03 20.84 5.23
N THR A 192 9.23 20.26 5.28
CA THR A 192 9.46 18.85 4.95
C THR A 192 8.83 17.94 5.99
N GLU A 193 8.93 18.27 7.27
CA GLU A 193 8.29 17.52 8.35
C GLU A 193 6.76 17.50 8.22
N VAL A 194 6.14 18.66 7.94
CA VAL A 194 4.70 18.75 7.65
C VAL A 194 4.35 17.90 6.41
N SER A 195 5.15 17.98 5.34
CA SER A 195 4.91 17.19 4.12
C SER A 195 4.98 15.69 4.38
N LEU A 196 5.97 15.21 5.14
CA LEU A 196 6.12 13.80 5.47
C LEU A 196 4.99 13.32 6.41
N ALA A 197 4.56 14.17 7.35
CA ALA A 197 3.45 13.86 8.23
C ALA A 197 2.13 13.72 7.47
N LEU A 198 1.86 14.60 6.50
CA LEU A 198 0.68 14.51 5.63
C LEU A 198 0.69 13.29 4.71
N LEU A 199 1.88 12.77 4.38
CA LEU A 199 2.04 11.52 3.62
C LEU A 199 1.92 10.27 4.50
N GLY A 200 1.90 10.42 5.83
CA GLY A 200 1.89 9.30 6.78
C GLY A 200 3.27 8.68 7.05
N ASP A 201 4.32 9.24 6.46
CA ASP A 201 5.71 8.74 6.59
C ASP A 201 6.39 9.22 7.89
N ARG A 202 5.77 10.17 8.62
CA ARG A 202 6.27 10.71 9.88
C ARG A 202 5.15 10.89 10.89
N ASN A 203 5.33 10.35 12.10
CA ASN A 203 4.40 10.55 13.19
C ASN A 203 4.85 11.74 14.05
N LEU A 204 4.03 12.79 14.11
CA LEU A 204 4.32 14.00 14.88
C LEU A 204 3.85 13.84 16.34
N THR A 205 4.54 14.53 17.26
CA THR A 205 4.07 14.65 18.66
C THR A 205 2.91 15.65 18.75
N ASP A 206 2.15 15.64 19.85
CA ASP A 206 1.04 16.59 20.07
C ASP A 206 1.49 18.05 19.98
N ASP A 207 2.69 18.36 20.46
CA ASP A 207 3.25 19.71 20.38
C ASP A 207 3.63 20.10 18.95
N GLN A 208 4.14 19.13 18.19
CA GLN A 208 4.44 19.33 16.77
C GLN A 208 3.18 19.45 15.92
N LEU A 209 2.10 18.73 16.25
CA LEU A 209 0.81 18.89 15.61
C LEU A 209 0.25 20.29 15.82
N LYS A 210 0.38 20.84 17.03
CA LYS A 210 0.01 22.24 17.33
C LYS A 210 0.91 23.25 16.63
N ALA A 211 2.21 22.96 16.49
CA ALA A 211 3.11 23.82 15.73
C ALA A 211 2.78 23.76 14.22
N ALA A 212 2.38 22.60 13.72
CA ALA A 212 2.08 22.37 12.32
C ALA A 212 0.72 22.92 11.89
N ASP A 213 -0.25 23.00 12.79
CA ASP A 213 -1.53 23.72 12.63
C ASP A 213 -1.28 25.23 12.64
N VAL A 214 -0.88 25.76 11.48
CA VAL A 214 -0.50 27.17 11.32
C VAL A 214 -1.67 28.05 10.93
N ASP A 215 -2.81 27.46 10.52
CA ASP A 215 -4.04 28.22 10.30
C ASP A 215 -5.01 28.20 11.49
N GLY A 216 -4.76 27.34 12.48
CA GLY A 216 -5.45 27.31 13.77
C GLY A 216 -6.81 26.62 13.70
N ASP A 217 -7.05 25.79 12.68
CA ASP A 217 -8.31 25.09 12.50
C ASP A 217 -8.42 23.80 13.34
N GLY A 218 -7.33 23.41 14.00
CA GLY A 218 -7.24 22.24 14.88
C GLY A 218 -6.89 20.95 14.15
N THR A 219 -6.61 21.00 12.84
CA THR A 219 -6.31 19.83 12.02
C THR A 219 -5.09 20.05 11.14
N LEU A 220 -4.18 19.07 11.11
CA LEU A 220 -3.05 19.11 10.18
C LEU A 220 -3.54 18.84 8.75
N SER A 221 -3.40 19.84 7.86
CA SER A 221 -3.93 19.78 6.50
C SER A 221 -2.98 20.33 5.43
N LEU A 222 -3.39 20.22 4.16
CA LEU A 222 -2.68 20.87 3.06
C LEU A 222 -2.78 22.41 3.12
N ALA A 223 -3.75 22.97 3.86
CA ALA A 223 -3.87 24.41 4.04
C ALA A 223 -2.70 24.94 4.88
N ASP A 224 -2.33 24.21 5.94
CA ASP A 224 -1.17 24.49 6.77
C ASP A 224 0.13 24.47 5.97
N LEU A 225 0.34 23.40 5.21
CA LEU A 225 1.51 23.26 4.33
C LEU A 225 1.58 24.42 3.33
N ALA A 226 0.44 24.84 2.79
CA ALA A 226 0.36 25.97 1.87
C ALA A 226 0.68 27.30 2.55
N LYS A 227 0.17 27.55 3.77
CA LYS A 227 0.42 28.77 4.55
C LYS A 227 1.89 28.84 4.96
N LEU A 228 2.47 27.74 5.43
CA LEU A 228 3.90 27.61 5.74
C LEU A 228 4.78 27.89 4.51
N ARG A 229 4.43 27.34 3.34
CA ARG A 229 5.11 27.63 2.08
C ARG A 229 5.00 29.10 1.67
N GLN A 230 3.85 29.74 1.88
CA GLN A 230 3.66 31.17 1.60
C GLN A 230 4.56 32.03 2.48
N TYR A 231 4.69 31.69 3.77
CA TYR A 231 5.57 32.36 4.72
C TYR A 231 7.04 32.26 4.28
N LEU A 232 7.52 31.04 3.96
CA LEU A 232 8.88 30.82 3.47
C LEU A 232 9.16 31.53 2.13
N SER A 233 8.11 31.69 1.30
CA SER A 233 8.18 32.43 0.04
C SER A 233 8.06 33.94 0.20
N LYS A 234 7.96 34.45 1.44
CA LYS A 234 7.74 35.87 1.77
C LYS A 234 6.49 36.47 1.10
N LYS A 235 5.47 35.64 0.88
CA LYS A 235 4.15 36.09 0.40
C LYS A 235 3.27 36.59 1.54
N ILE A 236 3.53 36.10 2.75
CA ILE A 236 2.92 36.54 4.01
C ILE A 236 4.06 36.80 5.01
N ASP A 237 3.83 37.73 5.93
CA ASP A 237 4.86 38.20 6.86
C ASP A 237 4.83 37.50 8.22
N SER A 238 3.70 36.86 8.58
CA SER A 238 3.53 36.08 9.81
C SER A 238 2.56 34.92 9.61
N LEU A 239 2.59 33.97 10.55
CA LEU A 239 1.70 32.81 10.63
C LEU A 239 0.60 32.97 11.69
N ASP A 240 0.57 34.13 12.35
CA ASP A 240 -0.41 34.50 13.38
C ASP A 240 -1.86 34.54 12.87
#